data_AF-A0A2U0H5C3-F1
#
_entry.id   AF-A0A2U0H5C3-F1
#
_cell.length_a   1.000
_cell.length_b   1.000
_cell.length_c   1.000
_cell.angle_alpha   90.00
_cell.angle_beta   90.00
_cell.angle_gamma   90.00
#
_symmetry.space_group_name_H-M   'P 1'
#
loop_
_entity.id
_entity.type
_entity.pdbx_description
1 polymer ?
#
loop_
_entity_poly.entity_id
_entity_poly.type
_entity_poly.pdbx_seq_one_letter_code
_entity_poly.pdbx_strand_id
1 'polypeptide(L)' 'MSDAEKRHDQLTSAPDSTEADAAPRIDVAEHDGVTRIDVRDDAAVRPGPGPGTPEADGA' A
#
# COMPACT_ATOMS: atom_id res chain seq x y z
N MET A 1 -1.74 23.23 -4.76
CA MET A 1 -1.57 21.90 -4.14
C MET A 1 -0.88 20.99 -5.13
N SER A 2 0.24 20.43 -4.71
CA SER A 2 0.96 19.34 -5.37
C SER A 2 0.14 18.05 -5.35
N ASP A 3 0.51 17.09 -6.19
CA ASP A 3 -0.13 15.77 -6.21
C ASP A 3 0.06 15.01 -4.90
N ALA A 4 1.19 15.23 -4.21
CA ALA A 4 1.43 14.67 -2.89
C ALA A 4 0.45 15.21 -1.84
N GLU A 5 0.19 16.51 -1.84
CA GLU A 5 -0.78 17.15 -0.94
C GLU A 5 -2.22 16.70 -1.25
N LYS A 6 -2.61 16.64 -2.53
CA LYS A 6 -3.94 16.15 -2.93
C LYS A 6 -4.17 14.69 -2.53
N ARG A 7 -3.16 13.85 -2.70
CA ARG A 7 -3.22 12.45 -2.31
C ARG A 7 -3.34 12.28 -0.80
N HIS A 8 -2.56 13.06 -0.03
CA HIS A 8 -2.65 13.05 1.44
C HIS A 8 -4.07 13.40 1.88
N ASP A 9 -4.60 14.54 1.42
CA ASP A 9 -5.95 15.00 1.74
C ASP A 9 -7.03 13.96 1.36
N GLN A 10 -6.92 13.37 0.17
CA GLN A 10 -7.83 12.32 -0.27
C GLN A 10 -7.83 11.11 0.69
N LEU A 11 -6.66 10.68 1.17
CA LEU A 11 -6.52 9.51 2.04
C LEU A 11 -6.93 9.79 3.50
N THR A 12 -6.87 11.05 3.94
CA THR A 12 -7.26 11.47 5.30
C THR A 12 -8.69 11.98 5.40
N SER A 13 -9.39 12.18 4.27
CA SER A 13 -10.73 12.77 4.24
C SER A 13 -11.86 11.86 4.75
N ALA A 14 -11.64 10.54 4.81
CA ALA A 14 -12.66 9.59 5.23
C ALA A 14 -12.83 9.57 6.77
N PRO A 15 -14.05 9.28 7.28
CA PRO A 15 -14.24 9.02 8.69
C PRO A 15 -13.37 7.84 9.13
N ASP A 16 -12.77 7.97 10.31
CA ASP A 16 -11.80 7.02 10.90
C ASP A 16 -10.46 6.89 10.16
N SER A 17 -10.19 7.69 9.13
CA SER A 17 -8.85 7.79 8.54
C SER A 17 -7.85 8.38 9.52
N THR A 18 -6.61 7.91 9.42
CA THR A 18 -5.47 8.38 10.23
C THR A 18 -4.33 8.89 9.34
N GLU A 19 -3.33 9.56 9.92
CA GLU A 19 -2.12 9.97 9.19
C GLU A 19 -1.33 8.77 8.61
N ALA A 20 -1.42 7.61 9.27
CA ALA A 20 -0.84 6.36 8.75
C ALA A 20 -1.47 5.98 7.40
N ASP A 21 -2.69 6.44 7.11
CA ASP A 21 -3.35 6.14 5.86
C ASP A 21 -2.79 6.90 4.67
N ALA A 22 -2.15 8.04 4.90
CA ALA A 22 -1.45 8.81 3.88
C ALA A 22 0.03 8.43 3.75
N ALA A 23 0.56 7.60 4.66
CA ALA A 23 1.95 7.15 4.63
C ALA A 23 2.23 6.29 3.37
N PRO A 24 3.42 6.39 2.76
CA PRO A 24 3.81 5.52 1.66
C PRO A 24 3.81 4.05 2.11
N ARG A 25 3.16 3.16 1.36
CA ARG A 25 3.07 1.72 1.68
C ARG A 25 3.78 0.81 0.69
N ILE A 26 4.24 1.36 -0.43
CA ILE A 26 4.86 0.59 -1.52
C ILE A 26 6.19 1.22 -1.87
N ASP A 27 7.20 0.38 -1.99
CA ASP A 27 8.49 0.74 -2.58
C ASP A 27 8.53 0.25 -4.03
N VAL A 28 8.97 1.15 -4.91
CA VAL A 28 9.18 0.85 -6.33
C VAL A 28 10.67 0.97 -6.59
N ALA A 29 11.29 -0.11 -7.02
CA ALA A 29 12.71 -0.18 -7.32
C ALA A 29 12.92 -0.80 -8.70
N GLU A 30 14.00 -0.41 -9.37
CA GLU A 30 14.42 -1.06 -10.62
C GLU A 30 15.58 -2.00 -10.34
N HIS A 31 15.47 -3.25 -10.80
CA HIS A 31 16.50 -4.27 -10.63
C HIS A 31 16.58 -5.14 -11.90
N ASP A 32 17.77 -5.29 -12.48
CA ASP A 32 18.00 -6.08 -13.70
C ASP A 32 17.05 -5.75 -14.88
N GLY A 33 16.69 -4.47 -15.04
CA GLY A 33 15.74 -4.02 -16.06
C GLY A 33 14.28 -4.39 -15.77
N VAL A 34 13.98 -4.86 -14.56
CA VAL A 34 12.63 -5.16 -14.07
C VAL A 34 12.23 -4.15 -13.01
N THR A 35 11.05 -3.53 -13.18
CA THR A 35 10.43 -2.74 -12.11
C THR A 35 9.85 -3.67 -11.07
N ARG A 36 10.47 -3.67 -9.88
CA ARG A 36 10.02 -4.41 -8.71
C ARG A 36 9.15 -3.50 -7.85
N ILE A 37 8.01 -4.05 -7.41
CA ILE A 37 7.05 -3.38 -6.53
C ILE A 37 6.95 -4.23 -5.27
N ASP A 38 7.37 -3.68 -4.13
CA ASP A 38 7.31 -4.35 -2.83
C ASP A 38 6.38 -3.59 -1.88
N VAL A 39 5.64 -4.32 -1.04
CA VAL A 39 4.86 -3.73 0.05
C VAL A 39 5.79 -3.52 1.23
N ARG A 40 5.88 -2.27 1.71
CA ARG A 40 6.75 -1.90 2.83
C ARG A 40 6.41 -2.72 4.08
N ASP A 41 7.44 -2.99 4.88
CA ASP A 41 7.30 -3.77 6.11
C ASP A 41 6.56 -3.00 7.22
N ASP A 42 6.61 -1.67 7.17
CA ASP A 42 5.92 -0.76 8.08
C ASP A 42 4.52 -0.36 7.58
N ALA A 43 4.03 -0.95 6.49
CA ALA A 43 2.69 -0.68 6.00
C ALA A 43 1.63 -1.18 6.99
N ALA A 44 0.78 -0.27 7.47
CA ALA A 44 -0.27 -0.58 8.45
C ALA A 44 -1.28 -1.65 7.98
N VAL A 45 -1.46 -1.80 6.66
CA VAL A 45 -2.30 -2.83 6.04
C VAL A 45 -1.51 -3.45 4.91
N ARG A 46 -1.50 -4.79 4.85
CA ARG A 46 -0.87 -5.56 3.76
C ARG A 46 -1.93 -6.36 2.99
N PRO A 47 -1.72 -6.61 1.68
CA PRO A 47 -2.59 -7.51 0.94
C PRO A 47 -2.67 -8.87 1.64
N GLY A 48 -3.88 -9.43 1.72
CA GLY A 48 -4.09 -10.79 2.20
C GLY A 48 -3.55 -11.84 1.22
N PRO A 49 -3.68 -13.13 1.56
CA PRO A 49 -3.30 -14.22 0.67
C PRO A 49 -4.04 -14.10 -0.67
N GLY A 50 -3.29 -14.19 -1.76
CA GLY A 50 -3.84 -14.09 -3.11
C GLY A 50 -4.54 -15.38 -3.56
N PRO A 51 -5.40 -15.32 -4.60
CA PRO A 51 -6.04 -16.52 -5.15
C PRO A 51 -4.98 -17.57 -5.54
N GLY A 52 -5.24 -18.84 -5.16
CA GLY A 52 -4.30 -19.96 -5.38
C GLY A 52 -3.25 -20.14 -4.28
N THR A 53 -3.31 -19.34 -3.20
CA THR A 53 -2.59 -19.65 -1.96
C THR A 53 -3.50 -20.47 -1.03
N PRO A 54 -2.97 -21.51 -0.35
CA PRO A 54 -3.77 -22.33 0.56
C PRO A 54 -4.47 -21.51 1.66
N GLU A 55 -3.87 -20.39 2.06
CA GLU A 55 -4.37 -19.46 3.06
C GLU A 55 -5.55 -18.60 2.55
N ALA A 56 -5.72 -18.46 1.22
CA ALA A 56 -6.83 -17.73 0.60
C ALA A 56 -8.10 -18.57 0.41
N ASP A 57 -7.96 -19.88 0.22
CA ASP A 57 -9.05 -20.79 -0.17
C ASP A 57 -9.84 -21.39 1.02
N GLY A 58 -9.54 -20.96 2.26
CA GLY A 58 -10.41 -21.17 3.42
C GLY A 58 -9.71 -21.72 4.67
N ALA A 59 -9.91 -20.99 5.77
CA ALA A 59 -10.09 -21.53 7.10
C ALA A 59 -11.59 -21.50 7.44
#